data_AF-A0A1F5NUH6-F1
#
_entry.id   AF-A0A1F5NUH6-F1
#
_cell.length_a   1.000
_cell.length_b   1.000
_cell.length_c   1.000
_cell.angle_alpha   90.00
_cell.angle_beta   90.00
_cell.angle_gamma   90.00
#
_symmetry.space_group_name_H-M   'P 1'
#
loop_
_entity.id
_entity.type
_entity.pdbx_description
1 polymer ?
#
loop_
_entity_poly.entity_id
_entity_poly.type
_entity_poly.pdbx_seq_one_letter_code
_entity_poly.pdbx_strand_id
1 'polypeptide(L)'
;MDALHLAAFRKRRHWLIMRAIKSCETDARQYRGFHVGCAVLGWDKTHGYRMFSAGNRKPENHAKRECAERRALEKAKIAGIARVIAIVVYGPNQDDDFTRIHRSVLHPCGFCRRIASLHLDDGGPIYKDTIYVGVSTEGALEQLTYQDIMEIHGVPTLPQLITKRVAQDGCTVVHALSELQSLDPWRMLDFRNTSGLDEKTLEEAWTEWLADFEVKQPTRLDPL
;
A
#
# COMPACT_ATOMS: atom_id res chain seq x y z
N MET A 1 18.40 1.07 10.54
CA MET A 1 18.32 -0.40 10.60
C MET A 1 19.58 -0.92 11.26
N ASP A 2 19.49 -1.92 12.13
CA ASP A 2 20.70 -2.50 12.73
C ASP A 2 21.51 -3.33 11.71
N ALA A 3 22.78 -3.58 12.04
CA ALA A 3 23.71 -4.27 11.14
C ALA A 3 23.29 -5.73 10.86
N LEU A 4 22.62 -6.39 11.81
CA LEU A 4 22.19 -7.79 11.69
C LEU A 4 21.09 -7.91 10.63
N HIS A 5 20.08 -7.06 10.70
CA HIS A 5 18.98 -6.99 9.75
C HIS A 5 19.45 -6.63 8.35
N LEU A 6 20.38 -5.66 8.25
CA LEU A 6 20.95 -5.27 6.96
C LEU A 6 21.76 -6.40 6.33
N ALA A 7 22.59 -7.11 7.11
CA ALA A 7 23.34 -8.28 6.64
C ALA A 7 22.39 -9.41 6.19
N ALA A 8 21.31 -9.64 6.94
CA ALA A 8 20.32 -10.65 6.60
C ALA A 8 19.59 -10.34 5.29
N PHE A 9 19.25 -9.06 5.04
CA PHE A 9 18.72 -8.61 3.77
C PHE A 9 19.72 -8.82 2.63
N ARG A 10 20.97 -8.34 2.77
CA ARG A 10 22.01 -8.46 1.74
C ARG A 10 22.21 -9.91 1.29
N LYS A 11 22.26 -10.86 2.23
CA LYS A 11 22.39 -12.31 1.94
C LYS A 11 21.17 -12.88 1.18
N ARG A 12 20.00 -12.25 1.30
CA ARG A 12 18.71 -12.77 0.83
C ARG A 12 18.09 -11.97 -0.31
N ARG A 13 18.67 -10.84 -0.70
CA ARG A 13 18.13 -9.90 -1.68
C ARG A 13 17.76 -10.57 -2.99
N HIS A 14 18.66 -11.39 -3.55
CA HIS A 14 18.38 -12.12 -4.79
C HIS A 14 17.16 -13.04 -4.67
N TRP A 15 17.05 -13.80 -3.57
CA TRP A 15 15.92 -14.69 -3.32
C TRP A 15 14.59 -13.94 -3.13
N LEU A 16 14.62 -12.74 -2.53
CA LEU A 16 13.43 -11.89 -2.42
C LEU A 16 12.96 -11.41 -3.80
N ILE A 17 13.89 -10.95 -4.64
CA ILE A 17 13.57 -10.53 -6.02
C ILE A 17 12.97 -11.71 -6.80
N MET A 18 13.60 -12.90 -6.75
CA MET A 18 13.08 -14.08 -7.43
C MET A 18 11.69 -14.48 -6.91
N ARG A 19 11.39 -14.31 -5.61
CA ARG A 19 10.05 -14.56 -5.08
C ARG A 19 9.02 -13.54 -5.52
N ALA A 20 9.39 -12.26 -5.65
CA ALA A 20 8.49 -11.23 -6.18
C ALA A 20 8.19 -11.49 -7.67
N ILE A 21 9.19 -11.85 -8.47
CA ILE A 21 8.98 -12.27 -9.87
C ILE A 21 8.06 -13.49 -9.93
N LYS A 22 8.35 -14.53 -9.14
CA LYS A 22 7.54 -15.74 -9.16
C LYS A 22 6.09 -15.51 -8.73
N SER A 23 5.85 -14.65 -7.74
CA SER A 23 4.49 -14.33 -7.29
C SER A 23 3.73 -13.49 -8.31
N CYS A 24 4.42 -12.62 -9.07
CA CYS A 24 3.85 -11.95 -10.23
C CYS A 24 3.39 -12.96 -11.29
N GLU A 25 4.20 -13.96 -11.62
CA GLU A 25 3.86 -14.98 -12.63
C GLU A 25 2.74 -15.93 -12.20
N THR A 26 2.69 -16.30 -10.91
CA THR A 26 1.88 -17.45 -10.46
C THR A 26 0.68 -17.11 -9.60
N ASP A 27 0.74 -16.04 -8.81
CA ASP A 27 -0.32 -15.63 -7.86
C ASP A 27 -1.07 -14.36 -8.32
N ALA A 28 -0.47 -13.54 -9.20
CA ALA A 28 -1.16 -12.37 -9.71
C ALA A 28 -2.38 -12.75 -10.56
N ARG A 29 -3.52 -12.09 -10.31
CA ARG A 29 -4.76 -12.28 -11.06
C ARG A 29 -5.40 -10.92 -11.30
N GLN A 30 -5.20 -10.34 -12.48
CA GLN A 30 -5.66 -8.99 -12.79
C GLN A 30 -6.29 -8.91 -14.21
N TYR A 31 -7.52 -8.42 -14.30
CA TYR A 31 -8.32 -8.44 -15.54
C TYR A 31 -7.78 -7.60 -16.72
N ARG A 32 -6.91 -6.63 -16.46
CA ARG A 32 -6.23 -5.76 -17.44
C ARG A 32 -4.79 -6.20 -17.76
N GLY A 33 -4.34 -7.36 -17.26
CA GLY A 33 -2.96 -7.84 -17.45
C GLY A 33 -1.88 -7.09 -16.66
N PHE A 34 -2.26 -6.21 -15.71
CA PHE A 34 -1.31 -5.52 -14.84
C PHE A 34 -0.92 -6.40 -13.65
N HIS A 35 0.07 -7.26 -13.85
CA HIS A 35 0.55 -8.21 -12.84
C HIS A 35 1.69 -7.62 -12.01
N VAL A 36 1.54 -7.70 -10.69
CA VAL A 36 2.52 -7.24 -9.71
C VAL A 36 2.74 -8.36 -8.71
N GLY A 37 4.00 -8.62 -8.37
CA GLY A 37 4.40 -9.53 -7.31
C GLY A 37 5.15 -8.81 -6.21
N CYS A 38 5.01 -9.31 -4.99
CA CYS A 38 5.70 -8.79 -3.83
C CYS A 38 6.32 -9.93 -3.02
N ALA A 39 7.47 -9.64 -2.40
CA ALA A 39 8.11 -10.46 -1.40
C ALA A 39 8.54 -9.61 -0.19
N VAL A 40 8.26 -10.10 1.01
CA VAL A 40 8.53 -9.46 2.29
C VAL A 40 9.51 -10.33 3.07
N LEU A 41 10.59 -9.72 3.57
CA LEU A 41 11.47 -10.32 4.58
C LEU A 41 11.02 -9.86 5.95
N GLY A 42 10.38 -10.75 6.70
CA GLY A 42 10.02 -10.54 8.10
C GLY A 42 11.04 -11.13 9.06
N TRP A 43 11.05 -10.61 10.29
CA TRP A 43 11.81 -11.12 11.41
C TRP A 43 10.97 -11.13 12.68
N ASP A 44 11.12 -12.19 13.47
CA ASP A 44 10.66 -12.28 14.85
C ASP A 44 11.68 -13.05 15.71
N LYS A 45 11.59 -12.89 17.03
CA LYS A 45 12.55 -13.52 17.96
C LYS A 45 12.45 -15.05 17.98
N THR A 46 11.29 -15.61 17.68
CA THR A 46 11.00 -17.05 17.81
C THR A 46 11.48 -17.82 16.58
N HIS A 47 11.23 -17.30 15.38
CA HIS A 47 11.49 -18.02 14.13
C HIS A 47 12.61 -17.38 13.28
N GLY A 48 13.15 -16.23 13.71
CA GLY A 48 14.15 -15.50 12.95
C GLY A 48 13.59 -14.96 11.63
N TYR A 49 14.40 -15.03 10.56
CA TYR A 49 14.05 -14.44 9.28
C TYR A 49 13.16 -15.34 8.43
N ARG A 50 12.02 -14.81 7.97
CA ARG A 50 11.05 -15.52 7.13
C ARG A 50 10.64 -14.69 5.93
N MET A 51 10.31 -15.35 4.82
CA MET A 51 9.89 -14.71 3.59
C MET A 51 8.43 -14.99 3.26
N PHE A 52 7.67 -13.95 2.93
CA PHE A 52 6.27 -14.01 2.56
C PHE A 52 6.10 -13.37 1.19
N SER A 53 5.33 -13.97 0.29
CA SER A 53 5.15 -13.43 -1.05
C SER A 53 3.71 -13.56 -1.52
N ALA A 54 3.28 -12.62 -2.36
CA ALA A 54 1.96 -12.63 -2.98
C ALA A 54 1.96 -11.84 -4.29
N GLY A 55 1.03 -12.19 -5.19
CA GLY A 55 0.70 -11.39 -6.36
C GLY A 55 -0.47 -10.43 -6.08
N ASN A 56 -0.71 -9.44 -6.94
CA ASN A 56 -1.91 -8.61 -6.84
C ASN A 56 -3.17 -9.35 -7.32
N ARG A 57 -4.35 -8.98 -6.80
CA ARG A 57 -5.62 -9.61 -7.17
C ARG A 57 -6.69 -8.55 -7.45
N LYS A 58 -7.27 -8.63 -8.64
CA LYS A 58 -8.49 -7.96 -9.10
C LYS A 58 -9.00 -8.72 -10.33
N PRO A 59 -9.65 -9.88 -10.15
CA PRO A 59 -9.98 -10.80 -11.24
C PRO A 59 -11.01 -10.23 -12.22
N GLU A 60 -11.83 -9.29 -11.77
CA GLU A 60 -12.89 -8.64 -12.56
C GLU A 60 -12.88 -7.13 -12.31
N ASN A 61 -13.56 -6.36 -13.16
CA ASN A 61 -13.56 -4.90 -13.09
C ASN A 61 -14.11 -4.36 -11.76
N HIS A 62 -15.16 -5.00 -11.23
CA HIS A 62 -15.83 -4.61 -9.98
C HIS A 62 -15.32 -5.38 -8.76
N ALA A 63 -14.35 -6.27 -8.94
CA ALA A 63 -13.76 -7.00 -7.82
C ALA A 63 -12.90 -6.08 -6.95
N LYS A 64 -12.83 -6.42 -5.67
CA LYS A 64 -11.95 -5.76 -4.70
C LYS A 64 -10.50 -5.79 -5.19
N ARG A 65 -9.84 -4.63 -5.15
CA ARG A 65 -8.42 -4.50 -5.48
C ARG A 65 -7.58 -4.91 -4.28
N GLU A 66 -6.70 -5.87 -4.47
CA GLU A 66 -5.73 -6.31 -3.48
C GLU A 66 -4.32 -6.14 -4.05
N CYS A 67 -3.57 -5.15 -3.54
CA CYS A 67 -2.17 -4.95 -3.92
C CYS A 67 -1.30 -6.12 -3.42
N ALA A 68 -0.23 -6.41 -4.16
CA ALA A 68 0.68 -7.51 -3.85
C ALA A 68 1.34 -7.32 -2.48
N GLU A 69 1.76 -6.08 -2.17
CA GLU A 69 2.37 -5.69 -0.91
C GLU A 69 1.43 -5.96 0.27
N ARG A 70 0.16 -5.57 0.14
CA ARG A 70 -0.84 -5.81 1.17
C ARG A 70 -1.02 -7.30 1.44
N ARG A 71 -1.16 -8.11 0.38
CA ARG A 71 -1.34 -9.56 0.52
C ARG A 71 -0.09 -10.22 1.15
N ALA A 72 1.11 -9.78 0.80
CA ALA A 72 2.35 -10.30 1.39
C ALA A 72 2.52 -9.88 2.86
N LEU A 73 2.19 -8.63 3.20
CA LEU A 73 2.20 -8.12 4.57
C LEU A 73 1.16 -8.81 5.45
N GLU A 74 -0.04 -9.10 4.94
CA GLU A 74 -1.06 -9.84 5.69
C GLU A 74 -0.57 -11.26 6.02
N LYS A 75 0.08 -11.94 5.07
CA LYS A 75 0.72 -13.25 5.34
C LYS A 75 1.80 -13.15 6.42
N ALA A 76 2.61 -12.09 6.42
CA ALA A 76 3.63 -11.84 7.45
C ALA A 76 2.98 -11.58 8.82
N LYS A 77 1.91 -10.80 8.86
CA LYS A 77 1.15 -10.48 10.07
C LYS A 77 0.52 -11.73 10.68
N ILE A 78 -0.18 -12.54 9.90
CA ILE A 78 -0.77 -13.83 10.35
C ILE A 78 0.32 -14.75 10.93
N ALA A 79 1.53 -14.69 10.37
CA ALA A 79 2.67 -15.46 10.84
C ALA A 79 3.36 -14.90 12.09
N GLY A 80 2.86 -13.81 12.67
CA GLY A 80 3.38 -13.22 13.90
C GLY A 80 4.69 -12.44 13.72
N ILE A 81 4.96 -11.92 12.52
CA ILE A 81 6.17 -11.14 12.27
C ILE A 81 6.16 -9.84 13.08
N ALA A 82 7.23 -9.63 13.85
CA ALA A 82 7.42 -8.44 14.67
C ALA A 82 8.01 -7.28 13.87
N ARG A 83 8.88 -7.56 12.89
CA ARG A 83 9.55 -6.54 12.08
C ARG A 83 9.65 -6.94 10.62
N VAL A 84 9.26 -6.06 9.72
CA VAL A 84 9.54 -6.13 8.30
C VAL A 84 10.88 -5.46 8.04
N ILE A 85 11.80 -6.23 7.46
CA ILE A 85 13.15 -5.79 7.13
C ILE A 85 13.20 -5.24 5.72
N ALA A 86 12.55 -5.93 4.78
CA ALA A 86 12.53 -5.53 3.39
C ALA A 86 11.20 -5.88 2.72
N ILE A 87 10.79 -5.04 1.77
CA ILE A 87 9.67 -5.23 0.86
C ILE A 87 10.24 -5.11 -0.55
N VAL A 88 10.05 -6.15 -1.35
CA VAL A 88 10.50 -6.19 -2.74
C VAL A 88 9.28 -6.29 -3.64
N VAL A 89 9.15 -5.39 -4.60
CA VAL A 89 8.05 -5.33 -5.55
C VAL A 89 8.58 -5.52 -6.96
N TYR A 90 7.89 -6.35 -7.73
CA TYR A 90 8.16 -6.58 -9.14
C TYR A 90 6.91 -6.36 -9.96
N GLY A 91 7.00 -5.58 -11.04
CA GLY A 91 5.89 -5.35 -11.94
C GLY A 91 6.21 -4.28 -13.00
N PRO A 92 5.28 -4.05 -13.94
CA PRO A 92 5.42 -2.99 -14.92
C PRO A 92 5.36 -1.62 -14.26
N ASN A 93 6.09 -0.67 -14.85
CA ASN A 93 6.09 0.70 -14.40
C ASN A 93 4.73 1.36 -14.62
N GLN A 94 4.31 2.12 -13.61
CA GLN A 94 3.11 2.93 -13.67
C GLN A 94 3.32 4.16 -12.80
N ASP A 95 2.86 5.32 -13.28
CA ASP A 95 2.85 6.54 -12.50
C ASP A 95 2.07 6.36 -11.20
N ASP A 96 2.50 7.06 -10.16
CA ASP A 96 1.74 7.06 -8.93
C ASP A 96 0.34 7.67 -9.16
N ASP A 97 -0.65 6.90 -8.75
CA ASP A 97 -2.06 7.18 -8.99
C ASP A 97 -2.57 8.48 -8.31
N PHE A 98 -1.78 9.05 -7.39
CA PHE A 98 -2.10 10.23 -6.58
C PHE A 98 -1.18 11.42 -6.88
N THR A 99 0.14 11.21 -6.87
CA THR A 99 1.14 12.28 -7.08
C THR A 99 1.53 12.48 -8.54
N ARG A 100 1.20 11.53 -9.43
CA ARG A 100 1.62 11.53 -10.84
C ARG A 100 3.13 11.55 -11.06
N ILE A 101 3.92 11.29 -10.01
CA ILE A 101 5.37 11.17 -10.10
C ILE A 101 5.69 9.87 -10.84
N HIS A 102 6.43 10.01 -11.93
CA HIS A 102 6.96 8.88 -12.71
C HIS A 102 8.28 8.39 -12.11
N ARG A 103 8.45 7.06 -12.05
CA ARG A 103 9.68 6.38 -11.60
C ARG A 103 10.00 5.22 -12.53
N SER A 104 11.27 4.85 -12.57
CA SER A 104 11.76 3.70 -13.35
C SER A 104 11.39 2.35 -12.74
N VAL A 105 10.81 2.34 -11.54
CA VAL A 105 10.22 1.15 -10.91
C VAL A 105 8.84 1.50 -10.35
N LEU A 106 7.99 0.49 -10.17
CA LEU A 106 6.71 0.68 -9.47
C LEU A 106 6.98 0.97 -7.98
N HIS A 107 6.46 2.09 -7.47
CA HIS A 107 6.42 2.41 -6.05
C HIS A 107 5.09 1.96 -5.40
N PRO A 108 5.02 1.80 -4.06
CA PRO A 108 3.79 1.41 -3.39
C PRO A 108 2.71 2.44 -3.68
N CYS A 109 1.53 1.99 -4.11
CA CYS A 109 0.42 2.90 -4.37
C CYS A 109 -0.07 3.62 -3.10
N GLY A 110 -0.90 4.65 -3.27
CA GLY A 110 -1.41 5.45 -2.15
C GLY A 110 -2.08 4.65 -1.02
N PHE A 111 -2.82 3.59 -1.34
CA PHE A 111 -3.40 2.70 -0.33
C PHE A 111 -2.33 1.94 0.47
N CYS A 112 -1.30 1.43 -0.22
CA CYS A 112 -0.18 0.75 0.44
C CYS A 112 0.65 1.72 1.30
N ARG A 113 0.81 2.97 0.85
CA ARG A 113 1.46 4.02 1.66
C ARG A 113 0.63 4.36 2.90
N ARG A 114 -0.69 4.47 2.79
CA ARG A 114 -1.58 4.68 3.95
C ARG A 114 -1.50 3.55 4.97
N ILE A 115 -1.51 2.29 4.51
CA ILE A 115 -1.34 1.14 5.42
C ILE A 115 0.02 1.20 6.11
N ALA A 116 1.08 1.49 5.37
CA ALA A 116 2.41 1.60 5.95
C ALA A 116 2.54 2.79 6.92
N SER A 117 1.89 3.93 6.67
CA SER A 117 1.93 5.08 7.60
C SER A 117 1.30 4.73 8.95
N LEU A 118 0.21 3.96 8.96
CA LEU A 118 -0.39 3.45 10.20
C LEU A 118 0.60 2.57 10.98
N HIS A 119 1.37 1.74 10.28
CA HIS A 119 2.41 0.94 10.94
C HIS A 119 3.56 1.80 11.48
N LEU A 120 3.93 2.90 10.80
CA LEU A 120 4.96 3.82 11.25
C LEU A 120 4.55 4.61 12.50
N ASP A 121 3.28 5.00 12.59
CA ASP A 121 2.76 5.84 13.68
C ASP A 121 2.36 5.02 14.92
N ASP A 122 1.71 3.86 14.73
CA ASP A 122 1.04 3.11 15.81
C ASP A 122 1.78 1.84 16.26
N GLY A 123 3.02 1.63 15.79
CA GLY A 123 3.85 0.50 16.23
C GLY A 123 3.55 -0.82 15.51
N GLY A 124 3.42 -0.77 14.18
CA GLY A 124 3.36 -1.95 13.33
C GLY A 124 4.73 -2.51 12.95
N PRO A 125 4.78 -3.58 12.11
CA PRO A 125 6.04 -4.21 11.78
C PRO A 125 6.84 -3.44 10.72
N ILE A 126 6.28 -2.41 10.08
CA ILE A 126 6.99 -1.54 9.12
C ILE A 126 7.58 -0.34 9.87
N TYR A 127 8.87 -0.12 9.67
CA TYR A 127 9.65 0.98 10.23
C TYR A 127 10.17 1.91 9.15
N LYS A 128 10.56 3.14 9.52
CA LYS A 128 11.13 4.16 8.60
C LYS A 128 12.30 3.61 7.78
N ASP A 129 13.12 2.79 8.41
CA ASP A 129 14.30 2.17 7.83
C ASP A 129 14.04 0.83 7.11
N THR A 130 12.77 0.42 6.96
CA THR A 130 12.39 -0.75 6.18
C THR A 130 12.86 -0.56 4.75
N ILE A 131 13.58 -1.53 4.21
CA ILE A 131 14.13 -1.44 2.85
C ILE A 131 13.01 -1.70 1.85
N TYR A 132 12.87 -0.81 0.88
CA TYR A 132 12.05 -1.02 -0.29
C TYR A 132 12.94 -1.32 -1.50
N VAL A 133 12.61 -2.34 -2.28
CA VAL A 133 13.27 -2.63 -3.55
C VAL A 133 12.19 -2.73 -4.64
N GLY A 134 12.20 -1.79 -5.57
CA GLY A 134 11.42 -1.90 -6.80
C GLY A 134 12.25 -2.57 -7.89
N VAL A 135 11.62 -3.45 -8.66
CA VAL A 135 12.19 -4.08 -9.85
C VAL A 135 11.16 -3.99 -10.97
N SER A 136 11.54 -3.42 -12.11
CA SER A 136 10.63 -3.28 -13.24
C SER A 136 10.73 -4.47 -14.20
N THR A 137 9.68 -4.68 -15.01
CA THR A 137 9.69 -5.66 -16.11
C THR A 137 10.70 -5.32 -17.20
N GLU A 138 11.12 -4.06 -17.29
CA GLU A 138 12.12 -3.53 -18.22
C GLU A 138 13.56 -3.66 -17.67
N GLY A 139 13.72 -4.24 -16.47
CA GLY A 139 15.03 -4.50 -15.86
C GLY A 139 15.58 -3.36 -15.01
N ALA A 140 14.83 -2.29 -14.79
CA ALA A 140 15.22 -1.26 -13.83
C ALA A 140 15.14 -1.79 -12.40
N LEU A 141 16.01 -1.29 -11.53
CA LEU A 141 16.04 -1.61 -10.12
C LEU A 141 16.30 -0.35 -9.31
N GLU A 142 15.54 -0.17 -8.25
CA GLU A 142 15.72 0.91 -7.28
C GLU A 142 15.62 0.35 -5.86
N GLN A 143 16.47 0.85 -4.98
CA GLN A 143 16.46 0.51 -3.56
C GLN A 143 16.36 1.80 -2.76
N LEU A 144 15.32 1.88 -1.95
CA LEU A 144 14.99 3.01 -1.08
C LEU A 144 14.68 2.50 0.32
N THR A 145 14.49 3.39 1.27
CA THR A 145 13.80 3.11 2.51
C THR A 145 12.32 3.47 2.38
N TYR A 146 11.49 2.94 3.27
CA TYR A 146 10.08 3.31 3.30
C TYR A 146 9.88 4.79 3.68
N GLN A 147 10.81 5.38 4.44
CA GLN A 147 10.84 6.83 4.68
C GLN A 147 11.05 7.61 3.38
N ASP A 148 12.00 7.21 2.53
CA ASP A 148 12.24 7.86 1.23
C ASP A 148 10.97 7.79 0.35
N ILE A 149 10.27 6.64 0.35
CA ILE A 149 8.99 6.49 -0.36
C ILE A 149 7.94 7.49 0.14
N MET A 150 7.84 7.70 1.45
CA MET A 150 6.91 8.68 2.03
C MET A 150 7.32 10.11 1.71
N GLU A 151 8.62 10.41 1.63
CA GLU A 151 9.11 11.75 1.26
C GLU A 151 8.86 12.08 -0.21
N ILE A 152 9.01 11.10 -1.10
CA ILE A 152 8.77 11.27 -2.53
C ILE A 152 7.27 11.49 -2.80
N HIS A 153 6.40 10.68 -2.20
CA HIS A 153 4.98 10.63 -2.61
C HIS A 153 3.98 11.15 -1.58
N GLY A 154 4.42 11.40 -0.35
CA GLY A 154 3.52 11.65 0.78
C GLY A 154 2.57 10.47 1.06
N VAL A 155 1.68 10.70 2.02
CA VAL A 155 0.60 9.77 2.38
C VAL A 155 -0.72 10.39 1.95
N PRO A 156 -1.52 9.72 1.11
CA PRO A 156 -2.82 10.25 0.74
C PRO A 156 -3.75 10.39 1.94
N THR A 157 -4.54 11.46 1.92
CA THR A 157 -5.63 11.65 2.88
C THR A 157 -6.73 10.62 2.64
N LEU A 158 -7.54 10.35 3.65
CA LEU A 158 -8.68 9.43 3.52
C LEU A 158 -9.65 9.87 2.38
N PRO A 159 -9.96 11.16 2.22
CA PRO A 159 -10.73 11.66 1.07
C PRO A 159 -10.10 11.39 -0.27
N GLN A 160 -8.80 11.62 -0.43
CA GLN A 160 -8.12 11.30 -1.68
C GLN A 160 -8.28 9.82 -2.04
N LEU A 161 -8.19 8.92 -1.05
CA LEU A 161 -8.39 7.49 -1.25
C LEU A 161 -9.85 7.15 -1.63
N ILE A 162 -10.83 7.75 -0.97
CA ILE A 162 -12.27 7.52 -1.23
C ILE A 162 -12.63 8.01 -2.63
N THR A 163 -12.33 9.26 -2.96
CA THR A 163 -12.60 9.85 -4.27
C THR A 163 -11.98 9.01 -5.39
N LYS A 164 -10.75 8.53 -5.18
CA LYS A 164 -10.08 7.65 -6.14
C LYS A 164 -10.79 6.30 -6.30
N ARG A 165 -11.25 5.68 -5.21
CA ARG A 165 -11.95 4.38 -5.24
C ARG A 165 -13.28 4.50 -5.98
N VAL A 166 -14.06 5.54 -5.68
CA VAL A 166 -15.31 5.84 -6.37
C VAL A 166 -15.07 6.03 -7.86
N ALA A 167 -14.06 6.82 -8.25
CA ALA A 167 -13.73 7.07 -9.64
C ALA A 167 -13.17 5.85 -10.40
N GLN A 168 -12.33 5.03 -9.77
CA GLN A 168 -11.66 3.90 -10.43
C GLN A 168 -12.53 2.64 -10.53
N ASP A 169 -13.38 2.40 -9.54
CA ASP A 169 -14.13 1.14 -9.41
C ASP A 169 -15.64 1.33 -9.59
N GLY A 170 -16.12 2.58 -9.69
CA GLY A 170 -17.54 2.89 -9.83
C GLY A 170 -18.36 2.45 -8.62
N CYS A 171 -17.76 2.38 -7.44
CA CYS A 171 -18.43 2.00 -6.20
C CYS A 171 -19.02 3.22 -5.49
N THR A 172 -20.00 3.01 -4.60
CA THR A 172 -20.53 4.09 -3.74
C THR A 172 -19.49 4.55 -2.73
N VAL A 173 -19.68 5.76 -2.21
CA VAL A 173 -18.85 6.31 -1.13
C VAL A 173 -18.88 5.39 0.09
N VAL A 174 -20.06 4.88 0.45
CA VAL A 174 -20.24 3.94 1.57
C VAL A 174 -19.44 2.65 1.36
N HIS A 175 -19.45 2.08 0.16
CA HIS A 175 -18.65 0.90 -0.14
C HIS A 175 -17.14 1.20 -0.06
N ALA A 176 -16.69 2.35 -0.61
CA ALA A 176 -15.30 2.77 -0.51
C ALA A 176 -14.86 2.97 0.97
N LEU A 177 -15.71 3.59 1.80
CA LEU A 177 -15.48 3.75 3.22
C LEU A 177 -15.42 2.41 3.95
N SER A 178 -16.38 1.51 3.73
CA SER A 178 -16.41 0.19 4.37
C SER A 178 -15.16 -0.62 4.04
N GLU A 179 -14.71 -0.58 2.79
CA GLU A 179 -13.46 -1.23 2.40
C GLU A 179 -12.26 -0.61 3.12
N LEU A 180 -12.17 0.71 3.19
CA LEU A 180 -11.11 1.44 3.89
C LEU A 180 -11.12 1.17 5.40
N GLN A 181 -12.30 1.10 6.01
CA GLN A 181 -12.49 0.72 7.42
C GLN A 181 -12.01 -0.71 7.68
N SER A 182 -12.22 -1.64 6.73
CA SER A 182 -11.67 -2.99 6.82
C SER A 182 -10.14 -3.05 6.69
N LEU A 183 -9.48 -1.97 6.25
CA LEU A 183 -8.01 -1.89 6.15
C LEU A 183 -7.35 -1.52 7.48
N ASP A 184 -8.11 -0.98 8.42
CA ASP A 184 -7.61 -0.43 9.68
C ASP A 184 -8.57 -0.66 10.85
N PRO A 185 -8.55 -1.85 11.48
CA PRO A 185 -9.29 -2.08 12.72
C PRO A 185 -8.70 -1.35 13.94
N TRP A 186 -7.56 -0.65 13.82
CA TRP A 186 -6.80 -0.11 14.95
C TRP A 186 -7.05 1.39 15.21
N ARG A 187 -7.55 2.16 14.22
CA ARG A 187 -7.71 3.63 14.34
C ARG A 187 -9.11 4.17 14.00
N MET A 188 -10.15 3.56 14.57
CA MET A 188 -11.46 4.23 14.67
C MET A 188 -11.47 5.30 15.77
N LEU A 189 -10.99 6.49 15.42
CA LEU A 189 -11.41 7.81 15.93
C LEU A 189 -11.48 8.65 14.64
N ASP A 190 -12.61 8.80 13.94
CA ASP A 190 -13.73 9.66 14.37
C ASP A 190 -15.03 9.43 13.56
N PHE A 191 -15.31 8.21 13.08
CA PHE A 191 -16.60 7.89 12.42
C PHE A 191 -17.52 6.98 13.24
N ARG A 192 -17.22 6.80 14.55
CA ARG A 192 -18.02 6.00 15.48
C ARG A 192 -19.41 6.57 15.83
N ASN A 193 -19.83 7.67 15.18
CA ASN A 193 -21.20 8.19 15.30
C ASN A 193 -22.05 7.97 14.03
N THR A 194 -21.68 7.02 13.17
CA THR A 194 -22.46 6.68 11.96
C THR A 194 -23.09 5.29 11.99
N SER A 195 -22.90 4.54 13.08
CA SER A 195 -23.66 3.30 13.34
C SER A 195 -25.13 3.65 13.60
N GLY A 196 -25.88 3.92 12.53
CA GLY A 196 -27.28 4.36 12.57
C GLY A 196 -27.70 5.30 11.44
N LEU A 197 -26.77 5.79 10.60
CA LEU A 197 -27.10 6.64 9.45
C LEU A 197 -27.33 5.79 8.20
N ASP A 198 -28.37 6.11 7.44
CA ASP A 198 -28.62 5.49 6.13
C ASP A 198 -27.61 5.96 5.08
N GLU A 199 -27.51 5.22 3.97
CA GLU A 199 -26.55 5.45 2.88
C GLU A 199 -26.64 6.89 2.32
N LYS A 200 -27.85 7.44 2.27
CA LYS A 200 -28.11 8.81 1.80
C LYS A 200 -27.51 9.85 2.74
N THR A 201 -27.69 9.68 4.05
CA THR A 201 -27.17 10.62 5.05
C THR A 201 -25.63 10.61 5.09
N LEU A 202 -25.01 9.46 4.84
CA LEU A 202 -23.56 9.36 4.70
C LEU A 202 -23.04 10.02 3.43
N GLU A 203 -23.76 9.90 2.31
CA GLU A 203 -23.41 10.59 1.06
C GLU A 203 -23.57 12.12 1.17
N GLU A 204 -24.62 12.59 1.85
CA GLU A 204 -24.85 14.02 2.11
C GLU A 204 -23.75 14.59 3.03
N ALA A 205 -23.45 13.95 4.15
CA ALA A 205 -22.37 14.34 5.05
C ALA A 205 -21.00 14.31 4.36
N TRP A 206 -20.76 13.34 3.47
CA TRP A 206 -19.55 13.27 2.66
C TRP A 206 -19.47 14.43 1.66
N THR A 207 -20.59 14.79 1.03
CA THR A 207 -20.67 15.90 0.07
C THR A 207 -20.44 17.24 0.75
N GLU A 208 -21.07 17.47 1.90
CA GLU A 208 -20.83 18.68 2.72
C GLU A 208 -19.38 18.76 3.19
N TRP A 209 -18.81 17.64 3.65
CA TRP A 209 -17.42 17.58 4.07
C TRP A 209 -16.45 17.81 2.90
N LEU A 210 -16.70 17.24 1.72
CA LEU A 210 -15.91 17.48 0.51
C LEU A 210 -15.96 18.94 0.09
N ALA A 211 -17.14 19.56 0.13
CA ALA A 211 -17.30 20.98 -0.18
C ALA A 211 -16.50 21.86 0.78
N ASP A 212 -16.51 21.55 2.07
CA ASP A 212 -15.72 22.27 3.09
C ASP A 212 -14.21 21.98 2.95
N PHE A 213 -13.83 20.76 2.54
CA PHE A 213 -12.43 20.37 2.30
C PHE A 213 -11.84 21.04 1.04
N GLU A 214 -12.59 21.10 -0.06
CA GLU A 214 -12.16 21.79 -1.28
C GLU A 214 -11.99 23.30 -1.04
N VAL A 215 -12.83 23.89 -0.20
CA VAL A 215 -12.73 25.31 0.22
C VAL A 215 -11.51 25.55 1.14
N LYS A 216 -11.09 24.55 1.93
CA LYS A 216 -9.99 24.66 2.91
C LYS A 216 -8.63 24.19 2.41
N GLN A 217 -8.51 23.72 1.17
CA GLN A 217 -7.20 23.47 0.57
C GLN A 217 -6.40 24.78 0.55
N PRO A 218 -5.19 24.86 1.15
CA PRO A 218 -4.27 25.90 0.77
C PRO A 218 -3.96 25.68 -0.71
N THR A 219 -4.25 26.67 -1.55
CA THR A 219 -3.82 26.73 -2.94
C THR A 219 -2.32 26.49 -2.99
N ARG A 220 -1.92 25.25 -3.29
CA ARG A 220 -0.55 24.89 -3.62
C ARG A 220 -0.58 23.79 -4.66
N LEU A 221 -0.65 24.20 -5.92
CA LEU A 221 0.55 24.36 -6.75
C LEU A 221 0.09 24.89 -8.12
N ASP A 222 0.33 26.18 -8.36
CA ASP A 222 0.55 26.64 -9.74
C ASP A 222 1.88 26.02 -10.21
N PRO A 223 1.96 25.58 -11.48
CA PRO A 223 3.19 25.08 -12.06
C PRO A 223 4.09 26.25 -12.47
N LEU A 224 5.26 26.36 -11.84
CA LEU A 224 6.46 27.02 -12.39
C LEU A 224 7.69 26.17 -12.07
#